data_AF-A0A2N6JY87-F1
#
_entry.id   AF-A0A2N6JY87-F1
#
_cell.length_a   1.000
_cell.length_b   1.000
_cell.length_c   1.000
_cell.angle_alpha   90.00
_cell.angle_beta   90.00
_cell.angle_gamma   90.00
#
_symmetry.space_group_name_H-M   'P 1'
#
loop_
_entity.id
_entity.type
_entity.pdbx_description
1 polymer ?
#
loop_
_entity_poly.entity_id
_entity_poly.type
_entity_poly.pdbx_seq_one_letter_code
_entity_poly.pdbx_strand_id
1 'polypeptide(L)'
;MYLIHSWIRKFLLGACIGGLVTGWVIEAPQKRKASEEQLIQTFKTTRNPRERKLVEYRLLEIAHLKRYNQLDDPEAEAIYKLVLERDPNSAEAHTLMAEYKLRLWNRKRNPAYKQEGLEHLRKAQELYRPRVPILAQQLSKLEQKINSGAPAYDWYFPDVLP
;
A
#
# COMPACT_ATOMS: atom_id res chain seq x y z
N MET A 1 -42.94 -4.30 50.56
CA MET A 1 -42.33 -5.20 49.57
C MET A 1 -41.94 -4.39 48.32
N TYR A 2 -40.96 -3.47 48.46
CA TYR A 2 -40.60 -2.49 47.44
C TYR A 2 -39.08 -2.37 47.36
N LEU A 3 -38.37 -3.41 46.88
CA LEU A 3 -36.90 -3.33 46.79
C LEU A 3 -36.27 -4.19 45.68
N ILE A 4 -37.02 -4.59 44.65
CA ILE A 4 -36.47 -5.41 43.53
C ILE A 4 -36.60 -4.73 42.15
N HIS A 5 -37.42 -3.68 42.01
CA HIS A 5 -37.65 -3.06 40.69
C HIS A 5 -36.60 -2.02 40.24
N SER A 6 -35.60 -1.69 41.07
CA SER A 6 -34.63 -0.62 40.75
C SER A 6 -33.36 -1.11 40.03
N TRP A 7 -33.01 -2.40 40.16
CA TRP A 7 -31.73 -2.91 39.63
C TRP A 7 -31.79 -3.37 38.17
N ILE A 8 -32.94 -3.85 37.70
CA ILE A 8 -33.09 -4.36 36.32
C ILE A 8 -33.10 -3.20 35.30
N ARG A 9 -33.63 -2.03 35.66
CA ARG A 9 -33.66 -0.86 34.76
C ARG A 9 -32.29 -0.23 34.51
N LYS A 10 -31.34 -0.37 35.44
CA LYS A 10 -29.98 0.19 35.28
C LYS A 10 -29.07 -0.70 34.42
N PHE A 11 -29.34 -2.01 34.35
CA PHE A 11 -28.55 -2.92 33.50
C PHE A 11 -28.92 -2.84 32.01
N LEU A 12 -30.18 -2.56 31.68
CA LEU A 12 -30.62 -2.46 30.28
C LEU A 12 -30.16 -1.17 29.58
N LEU A 13 -29.90 -0.10 30.32
CA LEU A 13 -29.40 1.17 29.76
C LEU A 13 -27.88 1.20 29.53
N GLY A 14 -27.10 0.41 30.27
CA GLY A 14 -25.65 0.26 30.04
C GLY A 14 -25.31 -0.56 28.79
N ALA A 15 -26.17 -1.52 28.41
CA ALA A 15 -25.94 -2.39 27.26
C ALA A 15 -26.21 -1.71 25.91
N CYS A 16 -27.12 -0.73 25.84
CA CYS A 16 -27.43 -0.05 24.58
C CYS A 16 -26.35 0.94 24.12
N ILE A 17 -25.61 1.55 25.06
CA ILE A 17 -24.54 2.50 24.72
C ILE A 17 -23.24 1.75 24.36
N GLY A 18 -22.96 0.61 25.00
CA GLY A 18 -21.81 -0.24 24.66
C GLY A 18 -21.92 -0.90 23.28
N GLY A 19 -23.12 -1.27 22.83
CA GLY A 19 -23.35 -1.88 21.51
C GLY A 19 -23.20 -0.91 20.33
N LEU A 20 -23.55 0.37 20.53
CA LEU A 20 -23.50 1.38 19.48
C LEU A 20 -22.09 1.90 19.20
N VAL A 21 -21.14 1.85 20.14
CA VAL A 21 -19.75 2.27 19.87
C VAL A 21 -18.90 1.10 19.38
N THR A 22 -19.18 -0.12 19.83
CA THR A 22 -18.44 -1.33 19.41
C THR A 22 -18.80 -1.79 17.99
N GLY A 23 -20.05 -1.60 17.56
CA GLY A 23 -20.47 -1.92 16.18
C GLY A 23 -19.68 -1.14 15.11
N TRP A 24 -19.56 0.18 15.22
CA TRP A 24 -18.85 0.99 14.22
C TRP A 24 -17.33 0.77 14.21
N VAL A 25 -16.74 0.54 15.39
CA VAL A 25 -15.28 0.32 15.54
C VAL A 25 -14.85 -1.03 14.93
N ILE A 26 -15.73 -2.05 14.94
CA ILE A 26 -15.42 -3.38 14.39
C ILE A 26 -15.90 -3.52 12.93
N GLU A 27 -17.04 -2.92 12.57
CA GLU A 27 -17.59 -3.03 11.22
C GLU A 27 -16.78 -2.28 10.16
N ALA A 28 -16.25 -1.09 10.49
CA ALA A 28 -15.50 -0.30 9.51
C ALA A 28 -14.19 -0.99 9.04
N PRO A 29 -13.36 -1.57 9.93
CA PRO A 29 -12.19 -2.36 9.53
C PRO A 29 -12.57 -3.63 8.74
N GLN A 30 -13.62 -4.34 9.13
CA GLN A 30 -14.06 -5.55 8.42
C GLN A 30 -14.56 -5.24 7.01
N LYS A 31 -15.36 -4.18 6.85
CA LYS A 31 -15.84 -3.73 5.53
C LYS A 31 -14.67 -3.31 4.62
N ARG A 32 -13.65 -2.65 5.17
CA ARG A 32 -12.42 -2.33 4.42
C ARG A 32 -11.68 -3.58 3.97
N LYS A 33 -11.42 -4.54 4.88
CA LYS A 33 -10.76 -5.81 4.51
C LYS A 33 -11.53 -6.60 3.45
N ALA A 34 -12.85 -6.70 3.59
CA ALA A 34 -13.70 -7.34 2.58
C ALA A 34 -13.61 -6.63 1.21
N SER A 35 -13.55 -5.30 1.19
CA SER A 35 -13.38 -4.56 -0.06
C SER A 35 -12.00 -4.77 -0.70
N GLU A 36 -10.94 -4.88 0.10
CA GLU A 36 -9.58 -5.20 -0.39
C GLU A 36 -9.52 -6.62 -0.96
N GLU A 37 -10.10 -7.60 -0.27
CA GLU A 37 -10.18 -8.99 -0.75
C GLU A 37 -10.98 -9.09 -2.05
N GLN A 38 -12.08 -8.34 -2.19
CA GLN A 38 -12.83 -8.25 -3.44
C GLN A 38 -11.98 -7.66 -4.57
N LEU A 39 -11.21 -6.59 -4.31
CA LEU A 39 -10.30 -6.03 -5.32
C LEU A 39 -9.22 -7.04 -5.72
N ILE A 40 -8.62 -7.75 -4.76
CA ILE A 40 -7.62 -8.80 -5.03
C ILE A 40 -8.25 -9.92 -5.88
N GLN A 41 -9.46 -10.36 -5.55
CA GLN A 41 -10.13 -11.43 -6.27
C GLN A 41 -10.51 -11.00 -7.70
N THR A 42 -11.04 -9.78 -7.85
CA THR A 42 -11.33 -9.20 -9.17
C THR A 42 -10.05 -9.05 -9.98
N PHE A 43 -8.95 -8.54 -9.38
CA PHE A 43 -7.67 -8.41 -10.06
C PHE A 43 -7.18 -9.76 -10.59
N LYS A 44 -7.28 -10.83 -9.79
CA LYS A 44 -6.86 -12.19 -10.16
C LYS A 44 -7.73 -12.83 -11.25
N THR A 45 -9.03 -12.57 -11.24
CA THR A 45 -9.98 -13.30 -12.11
C THR A 45 -10.39 -12.56 -13.36
N THR A 46 -10.43 -11.21 -13.33
CA THR A 46 -10.91 -10.44 -14.47
C THR A 46 -10.00 -10.60 -15.69
N ARG A 47 -10.64 -10.84 -16.84
CA ARG A 47 -9.99 -10.89 -18.16
C ARG A 47 -10.11 -9.55 -18.90
N ASN A 48 -10.92 -8.62 -18.41
CA ASN A 48 -11.09 -7.31 -19.03
C ASN A 48 -9.86 -6.44 -18.72
N PRO A 49 -9.08 -6.01 -19.73
CA PRO A 49 -7.83 -5.28 -19.49
C PRO A 49 -8.06 -3.89 -18.86
N ARG A 50 -9.19 -3.23 -19.16
CA ARG A 50 -9.51 -1.92 -18.59
C ARG A 50 -9.87 -2.04 -17.12
N GLU A 51 -10.74 -3.00 -16.79
CA GLU A 51 -11.10 -3.31 -15.40
C GLU A 51 -9.87 -3.73 -14.60
N ARG A 52 -9.04 -4.62 -15.17
CA ARG A 52 -7.78 -5.05 -14.53
C ARG A 52 -6.91 -3.86 -14.17
N LYS A 53 -6.68 -2.92 -15.10
CA LYS A 53 -5.82 -1.76 -14.85
C LYS A 53 -6.42 -0.80 -13.82
N LEU A 54 -7.74 -0.60 -13.83
CA LEU A 54 -8.41 0.18 -12.78
C LEU A 54 -8.22 -0.45 -11.40
N VAL A 55 -8.41 -1.77 -11.28
CA VAL A 55 -8.24 -2.49 -10.02
C VAL A 55 -6.77 -2.50 -9.59
N GLU A 56 -5.82 -2.62 -10.51
CA GLU A 56 -4.38 -2.46 -10.25
C GLU A 56 -4.10 -1.12 -9.57
N TYR A 57 -4.57 -0.01 -10.14
CA TYR A 57 -4.36 1.33 -9.54
C TYR A 57 -4.92 1.41 -8.12
N ARG A 58 -6.13 0.89 -7.89
CA ARG A 58 -6.74 0.87 -6.54
C ARG A 58 -5.92 0.04 -5.56
N LEU A 59 -5.42 -1.11 -5.97
CA LEU A 59 -4.56 -1.94 -5.12
C LEU A 59 -3.24 -1.23 -4.79
N LEU A 60 -2.60 -0.60 -5.77
CA LEU A 60 -1.37 0.16 -5.56
C LEU A 60 -1.59 1.38 -4.65
N GLU A 61 -2.72 2.07 -4.76
CA GLU A 61 -3.14 3.15 -3.86
C GLU A 61 -3.29 2.66 -2.42
N ILE A 62 -3.98 1.52 -2.23
CA ILE A 62 -4.10 0.87 -0.92
C ILE A 62 -2.73 0.53 -0.34
N ALA A 63 -1.85 -0.09 -1.13
CA ALA A 63 -0.50 -0.46 -0.69
C ALA A 63 0.35 0.77 -0.34
N HIS A 64 0.23 1.86 -1.12
CA HIS A 64 0.90 3.12 -0.85
C HIS A 64 0.45 3.73 0.49
N LEU A 65 -0.85 3.71 0.77
CA LEU A 65 -1.43 4.20 2.03
C LEU A 65 -1.02 3.34 3.23
N LYS A 66 -1.05 2.01 3.11
CA LYS A 66 -0.58 1.09 4.17
C LYS A 66 0.87 1.36 4.53
N ARG A 67 1.75 1.45 3.51
CA ARG A 67 3.16 1.82 3.67
C ARG A 67 3.32 3.20 4.33
N TYR A 68 2.53 4.18 3.92
CA TYR A 68 2.60 5.53 4.49
C TYR A 68 2.31 5.51 6.01
N ASN A 69 1.32 4.71 6.43
CA ASN A 69 0.98 4.53 7.84
C ASN A 69 2.03 3.71 8.60
N GLN A 70 2.54 2.64 7.98
CA GLN A 70 3.58 1.79 8.54
C GLN A 70 4.56 1.36 7.44
N LEU A 71 5.79 1.89 7.49
CA LEU A 71 6.76 1.69 6.42
C LEU A 71 7.05 0.22 6.11
N ASP A 72 7.07 -0.65 7.12
CA ASP A 72 7.29 -2.09 6.99
C ASP A 72 6.00 -2.92 7.09
N ASP A 73 4.87 -2.35 6.62
CA ASP A 73 3.61 -3.07 6.50
C ASP A 73 3.74 -4.24 5.49
N PRO A 74 3.60 -5.50 5.94
CA PRO A 74 3.76 -6.66 5.06
C PRO A 74 2.66 -6.76 3.99
N GLU A 75 1.48 -6.17 4.20
CA GLU A 75 0.39 -6.18 3.23
C GLU A 75 0.71 -5.26 2.04
N ALA A 76 1.44 -4.16 2.26
CA ALA A 76 1.88 -3.29 1.17
C ALA A 76 2.81 -4.05 0.21
N GLU A 77 3.81 -4.76 0.75
CA GLU A 77 4.72 -5.57 -0.06
C GLU A 77 4.00 -6.72 -0.78
N ALA A 78 3.04 -7.37 -0.10
CA ALA A 78 2.25 -8.44 -0.69
C ALA A 78 1.44 -7.95 -1.90
N ILE A 79 0.85 -6.76 -1.84
CA ILE A 79 0.12 -6.17 -2.97
C ILE A 79 1.07 -5.84 -4.13
N TYR A 80 2.23 -5.23 -3.86
CA TYR A 80 3.20 -4.94 -4.92
C TYR A 80 3.65 -6.23 -5.62
N LYS A 81 3.93 -7.30 -4.86
CA LYS A 81 4.26 -8.62 -5.41
C LYS A 81 3.11 -9.18 -6.25
N LEU A 82 1.88 -9.15 -5.74
CA LEU A 82 0.71 -9.61 -6.48
C LEU A 82 0.55 -8.90 -7.82
N VAL A 83 0.75 -7.58 -7.86
CA VAL A 83 0.68 -6.81 -9.11
C VAL A 83 1.80 -7.23 -10.05
N LEU A 84 3.03 -7.34 -9.58
CA LEU A 84 4.20 -7.71 -10.40
C LEU A 84 4.18 -9.17 -10.87
N GLU A 85 3.56 -10.08 -10.13
CA GLU A 85 3.33 -11.48 -10.55
C GLU A 85 2.37 -11.54 -11.74
N ARG A 86 1.34 -10.67 -11.76
CA ARG A 86 0.34 -10.63 -12.83
C ARG A 86 0.76 -9.76 -14.01
N ASP A 87 1.43 -8.64 -13.74
CA ASP A 87 2.02 -7.74 -14.72
C ASP A 87 3.47 -7.37 -14.33
N PRO A 88 4.46 -8.18 -14.79
CA PRO A 88 5.88 -7.91 -14.56
C PRO A 88 6.40 -6.62 -15.21
N ASN A 89 5.59 -5.94 -16.02
CA ASN A 89 5.93 -4.70 -16.70
C ASN A 89 5.12 -3.50 -16.20
N SER A 90 4.47 -3.60 -15.03
CA SER A 90 3.85 -2.47 -14.35
C SER A 90 4.92 -1.51 -13.82
N ALA A 91 5.13 -0.41 -14.54
CA ALA A 91 6.14 0.59 -14.19
C ALA A 91 5.82 1.25 -12.84
N GLU A 92 4.53 1.48 -12.58
CA GLU A 92 4.01 2.02 -11.33
C GLU A 92 4.33 1.10 -10.14
N ALA A 93 4.07 -0.20 -10.27
CA ALA A 93 4.38 -1.17 -9.22
C ALA A 93 5.89 -1.28 -8.96
N HIS A 94 6.71 -1.26 -10.01
CA HIS A 94 8.16 -1.20 -9.87
C HIS A 94 8.63 0.06 -9.12
N THR A 95 8.08 1.24 -9.43
CA THR A 95 8.43 2.48 -8.71
C THR A 95 8.05 2.41 -7.23
N LEU A 96 6.84 1.94 -6.91
CA LEU A 96 6.37 1.86 -5.53
C LEU A 96 7.12 0.81 -4.71
N MET A 97 7.45 -0.34 -5.31
CA MET A 97 8.29 -1.36 -4.67
C MET A 97 9.71 -0.84 -4.44
N ALA A 98 10.29 -0.11 -5.40
CA ALA A 98 11.59 0.52 -5.24
C ALA A 98 11.60 1.50 -4.07
N GLU A 99 10.59 2.37 -3.99
CA GLU A 99 10.43 3.30 -2.88
C GLU A 99 10.32 2.59 -1.54
N TYR A 100 9.46 1.57 -1.46
CA TYR A 100 9.30 0.76 -0.25
C TYR A 100 10.63 0.16 0.21
N LYS A 101 11.36 -0.54 -0.68
CA LYS A 101 12.63 -1.19 -0.35
C LYS A 101 13.73 -0.19 0.00
N LEU A 102 13.87 0.91 -0.74
CA LEU A 102 14.90 1.91 -0.46
C LEU A 102 14.65 2.64 0.86
N ARG A 103 13.39 2.97 1.18
CA ARG A 103 13.05 3.53 2.49
C ARG A 103 13.32 2.54 3.63
N LEU A 104 13.01 1.25 3.43
CA LEU A 104 13.37 0.20 4.39
C LEU A 104 14.88 0.06 4.56
N TRP A 105 15.66 0.14 3.48
CA TRP A 105 17.11 0.15 3.55
C TRP A 105 17.61 1.33 4.39
N ASN A 106 17.07 2.54 4.19
CA ASN A 106 17.46 3.69 5.00
C ASN A 106 17.15 3.48 6.50
N ARG A 107 16.02 2.83 6.84
CA ARG A 107 15.62 2.56 8.22
C ARG A 107 16.38 1.40 8.87
N LYS A 108 16.50 0.27 8.17
CA LYS A 108 17.00 -1.01 8.68
C LYS A 108 18.47 -1.29 8.34
N ARG A 109 19.06 -0.53 7.41
CA ARG A 109 20.43 -0.67 6.91
C ARG A 109 20.78 -2.07 6.35
N ASN A 110 19.77 -2.85 5.97
CA ASN A 110 19.97 -4.15 5.32
C ASN A 110 20.32 -3.96 3.83
N PRO A 111 21.47 -4.47 3.35
CA PRO A 111 21.90 -4.31 1.96
C PRO A 111 20.98 -5.00 0.93
N ALA A 112 20.26 -6.06 1.32
CA ALA A 112 19.32 -6.74 0.43
C ALA A 112 18.21 -5.77 -0.05
N TYR A 113 17.69 -4.94 0.86
CA TYR A 113 16.70 -3.92 0.51
C TYR A 113 17.26 -2.86 -0.45
N LYS A 114 18.55 -2.51 -0.34
CA LYS A 114 19.18 -1.61 -1.31
C LYS A 114 19.20 -2.25 -2.69
N GLN A 115 19.66 -3.50 -2.76
CA GLN A 115 19.79 -4.22 -4.02
C GLN A 115 18.43 -4.38 -4.70
N GLU A 116 17.44 -4.96 -4.01
CA GLU A 116 16.08 -5.14 -4.54
C GLU A 116 15.48 -3.79 -4.95
N GLY A 117 15.63 -2.75 -4.12
CA GLY A 117 15.11 -1.43 -4.40
C GLY A 117 15.69 -0.80 -5.67
N LEU A 118 17.01 -0.93 -5.88
CA LEU A 118 17.69 -0.44 -7.09
C LEU A 118 17.32 -1.26 -8.33
N GLU A 119 17.11 -2.57 -8.19
CA GLU A 119 16.65 -3.43 -9.29
C GLU A 119 15.27 -3.00 -9.79
N HIS A 120 14.30 -2.83 -8.88
CA HIS A 120 12.97 -2.33 -9.26
C HIS A 120 13.03 -0.91 -9.83
N LEU A 121 13.88 -0.04 -9.29
CA LEU A 121 14.04 1.33 -9.78
C LEU A 121 14.56 1.38 -11.21
N ARG A 122 15.57 0.56 -11.56
CA ARG A 122 16.09 0.44 -12.93
C ARG A 122 15.05 -0.13 -13.88
N LYS A 123 14.30 -1.14 -13.44
CA LYS A 123 13.22 -1.71 -14.25
C LYS A 123 12.12 -0.68 -14.56
N ALA A 124 11.73 0.13 -13.57
CA ALA A 124 10.82 1.25 -13.80
C ALA A 124 11.39 2.27 -14.80
N GLN A 125 12.68 2.63 -14.71
CA GLN A 125 13.33 3.52 -15.68
C GLN A 125 13.22 2.98 -17.11
N GLU A 126 13.50 1.69 -17.32
CA GLU A 126 13.39 1.05 -18.63
C GLU A 126 11.97 1.09 -19.19
N LEU A 127 10.97 0.81 -18.35
CA LEU A 127 9.56 0.78 -18.73
C LEU A 127 9.02 2.20 -19.03
N TYR A 128 9.46 3.21 -18.30
CA TYR A 128 9.08 4.60 -18.56
C TYR A 128 9.81 5.22 -19.74
N ARG A 129 11.04 4.82 -20.05
CA ARG A 129 11.86 5.46 -21.11
C ARG A 129 11.12 5.66 -22.44
N PRO A 130 10.38 4.68 -23.00
CA PRO A 130 9.66 4.88 -24.26
C PRO A 130 8.30 5.58 -24.12
N ARG A 131 7.72 5.67 -22.91
CA ARG A 131 6.34 6.13 -22.69
C ARG A 131 6.27 7.52 -22.04
N VAL A 132 7.10 7.73 -21.02
CA VAL A 132 7.15 8.92 -20.18
C VAL A 132 8.62 9.25 -19.86
N PRO A 133 9.41 9.78 -20.82
CA PRO A 133 10.84 10.00 -20.66
C PRO A 133 11.23 10.85 -19.44
N ILE A 134 10.35 11.78 -19.05
CA ILE A 134 10.58 12.65 -17.88
C ILE A 134 10.60 11.86 -16.57
N LEU A 135 9.73 10.86 -16.41
CA LEU A 135 9.75 9.96 -15.24
C LEU A 135 11.01 9.11 -15.22
N ALA A 136 11.43 8.58 -16.38
CA ALA A 136 12.67 7.81 -16.49
C ALA A 136 13.89 8.66 -16.10
N GLN A 137 13.93 9.93 -16.51
CA GLN A 137 15.00 10.86 -16.12
C GLN A 137 14.99 11.18 -14.62
N GLN A 138 13.82 11.38 -14.02
CA GLN A 138 13.69 11.60 -12.58
C GLN A 138 14.21 10.39 -11.78
N LEU A 139 13.82 9.18 -12.18
CA LEU A 139 14.30 7.95 -11.56
C LEU A 139 15.81 7.75 -11.74
N SER A 140 16.38 8.13 -12.89
CA SER A 140 17.83 8.08 -13.11
C SER A 140 18.59 9.05 -12.19
N LYS A 141 18.09 10.29 -12.02
CA LYS A 141 18.66 11.25 -11.06
C LYS A 141 18.57 10.75 -9.62
N LEU A 142 17.46 10.11 -9.26
CA LEU A 142 17.28 9.50 -7.95
C LEU A 142 18.29 8.37 -7.71
N GLU A 143 18.53 7.50 -8.70
CA GLU A 143 19.56 6.45 -8.61
C GLU A 143 20.95 7.04 -8.36
N GLN A 144 21.32 8.10 -9.09
CA GLN A 144 22.59 8.79 -8.92
C GLN A 144 22.76 9.32 -7.50
N LYS A 145 21.74 10.00 -6.95
CA LYS A 145 21.73 10.48 -5.56
C LYS A 145 21.90 9.36 -4.54
N ILE A 146 21.17 8.26 -4.73
CA ILE A 146 21.27 7.09 -3.84
C ILE A 146 22.69 6.50 -3.86
N ASN A 147 23.28 6.38 -5.06
CA ASN A 147 24.61 5.80 -5.23
C ASN A 147 25.73 6.73 -4.78
N SER A 148 25.54 8.06 -4.83
CA SER A 148 26.47 9.04 -4.27
C SER A 148 26.40 9.14 -2.74
N GLY A 149 25.52 8.37 -2.09
CA GLY A 149 25.33 8.42 -0.64
C GLY A 149 24.56 9.65 -0.16
N ALA A 150 23.77 10.30 -1.04
CA ALA A 150 22.93 11.41 -0.63
C ALA A 150 21.96 10.96 0.49
N PRO A 151 21.68 11.83 1.46
CA PRO A 151 20.77 11.51 2.56
C PRO A 151 19.34 11.29 2.07
N ALA A 152 18.57 10.47 2.79
CA ALA A 152 17.26 10.02 2.34
C ALA A 152 16.18 11.12 2.21
N TYR A 153 16.38 12.29 2.85
CA TYR A 153 15.48 13.43 2.65
C TYR A 153 15.63 14.07 1.26
N ASP A 154 16.73 13.78 0.53
CA ASP A 154 16.94 14.22 -0.85
C ASP A 154 16.41 13.23 -1.89
N TRP A 155 15.85 12.10 -1.44
CA TRP A 155 15.32 11.04 -2.30
C TRP A 155 13.88 11.34 -2.68
N TYR A 156 13.71 11.96 -3.85
CA TYR A 156 12.40 12.26 -4.40
C TYR A 156 11.97 11.17 -5.37
N PHE A 157 10.99 10.38 -4.96
CA PHE A 157 10.30 9.44 -5.82
C PHE A 157 9.18 10.18 -6.57
N PRO A 158 9.03 9.95 -7.88
CA PRO A 158 7.95 10.58 -8.62
C PRO A 158 6.59 10.00 -8.19
N ASP A 159 5.56 10.84 -8.23
CA ASP A 159 4.20 10.36 -8.11
C ASP A 159 3.80 9.61 -9.39
N VAL A 160 3.35 8.37 -9.21
CA VAL A 160 3.02 7.44 -10.31
C VAL A 160 1.59 6.93 -10.20
N LEU A 161 0.84 7.38 -9.18
CA LEU A 161 -0.56 7.08 -9.02
C LEU A 161 -1.38 8.29 -9.53
N PRO A 162 -2.43 8.07 -10.32
CA PRO A 162 -3.29 9.13 -10.83
C PRO A 162 -4.25 9.71 -9.78
#